data_AF-A0A412I4L9-F1
#
_entry.id   AF-A0A412I4L9-F1
#
_cell.length_a   1.000
_cell.length_b   1.000
_cell.length_c   1.000
_cell.angle_alpha   90.00
_cell.angle_beta   90.00
_cell.angle_gamma   90.00
#
_symmetry.space_group_name_H-M   'P 1'
#
loop_
_entity.id
_entity.type
_entity.pdbx_description
1 polymer ?
#
loop_
_entity_poly.entity_id
_entity_poly.type
_entity_poly.pdbx_seq_one_letter_code
_entity_poly.pdbx_strand_id
1 'polypeptide(L)'
;MSQTMQTVLLSLATSLFVSMVTFILGLKSGKNQADRAKLQELYKNIHRHFSELKEALADDCPKLWEHYKKNDEYLPLIKELESTGDILFIKKKIAKSSLDLEKRILIYSWNLKRHIPDLHNELVSNLDVYRDGYSFKTYNRSEDEKAHFESVNPTNCRTFSPRGYFILYNKEATKALLQKIDTSSCAVEFSLGNPMKYTFKIYPDSLNVSVEEYIEYIYERFNNNIEEFNSLCGEKDRLIEEIDKLLKKVEKRVREPIGFWETIIGAFGDMFR
;
A
#
# COMPACT_ATOMS: atom_id res chain seq x y z
N MET A 1 32.25 -15.71 62.18
CA MET A 1 30.83 -15.32 61.98
C MET A 1 30.01 -16.59 62.10
N SER A 2 29.03 -16.71 63.02
CA SER A 2 28.30 -17.98 63.17
C SER A 2 27.47 -18.26 61.90
N GLN A 3 27.29 -19.54 61.57
CA GLN A 3 26.43 -19.96 60.44
C GLN A 3 25.03 -19.33 60.53
N THR A 4 24.52 -19.14 61.75
CA THR A 4 23.26 -18.43 62.04
C THR A 4 23.30 -16.98 61.57
N MET A 5 24.39 -16.25 61.85
CA MET A 5 24.54 -14.85 61.45
C MET A 5 24.68 -14.72 59.93
N GLN A 6 25.43 -15.61 59.27
CA GLN A 6 25.52 -15.65 57.80
C GLN A 6 24.16 -15.91 57.15
N THR A 7 23.37 -16.83 57.71
CA THR A 7 22.03 -17.16 57.20
C THR A 7 21.07 -15.98 57.36
N VAL A 8 21.09 -15.32 58.51
CA VAL A 8 20.28 -14.12 58.76
C VAL A 8 20.66 -13.00 57.80
N LEU A 9 21.96 -12.70 57.64
CA LEU A 9 22.44 -11.65 56.74
C LEU A 9 22.13 -11.95 55.28
N LEU A 10 22.26 -13.21 54.86
CA LEU A 10 21.87 -13.65 53.52
C LEU A 10 20.37 -13.49 53.31
N SER A 11 19.53 -13.94 54.24
CA SER A 11 18.06 -13.80 54.14
C SER A 11 17.62 -12.33 54.07
N LEU A 12 18.27 -11.46 54.86
CA LEU A 12 17.98 -10.03 54.93
C LEU A 12 18.40 -9.33 53.62
N ALA A 13 19.60 -9.63 53.11
CA ALA A 13 20.06 -9.14 51.80
C ALA A 13 19.16 -9.64 50.65
N THR A 14 18.73 -10.91 50.69
CA THR A 14 17.83 -11.48 49.66
C THR A 14 16.46 -10.80 49.69
N SER A 15 15.91 -10.57 50.88
CA SER A 15 14.62 -9.89 51.05
C SER A 15 14.66 -8.44 50.57
N LEU A 16 15.71 -7.69 50.89
CA LEU A 16 15.95 -6.33 50.39
C LEU A 16 16.04 -6.32 48.86
N PHE A 17 16.83 -7.22 48.28
CA PHE A 17 16.99 -7.32 46.84
C PHE A 17 15.66 -7.62 46.14
N VAL A 18 14.91 -8.61 46.62
CA VAL A 18 13.60 -8.96 46.07
C VAL A 18 12.64 -7.77 46.19
N SER A 19 12.58 -7.11 47.35
CA SER A 19 11.70 -5.96 47.58
C SER A 19 12.00 -4.80 46.61
N MET A 20 13.28 -4.53 46.37
CA MET A 20 13.75 -3.49 45.44
C MET A 20 13.36 -3.83 44.00
N VAL A 21 13.57 -5.08 43.57
CA VAL A 21 13.15 -5.54 42.24
C VAL A 21 11.63 -5.42 42.07
N THR A 22 10.83 -5.86 43.06
CA THR A 22 9.37 -5.72 43.00
C THR A 22 8.91 -4.27 42.98
N PHE A 23 9.58 -3.38 43.70
CA PHE A 23 9.26 -1.95 43.70
C PHE A 23 9.54 -1.30 42.34
N ILE A 24 10.72 -1.57 41.73
CA ILE A 24 11.06 -1.07 40.39
C ILE A 24 10.08 -1.61 39.34
N LEU A 25 9.75 -2.91 39.40
CA LEU A 25 8.74 -3.50 38.52
C LEU A 25 7.37 -2.85 38.70
N GLY A 26 6.97 -2.56 39.94
CA GLY A 26 5.72 -1.87 40.26
C GLY A 26 5.66 -0.45 39.67
N LEU A 27 6.71 0.35 39.85
CA LEU A 27 6.80 1.70 39.28
C LEU A 27 6.77 1.67 37.75
N LYS A 28 7.52 0.74 37.14
CA LYS A 28 7.58 0.61 35.69
C LYS A 28 6.27 0.11 35.11
N SER A 29 5.60 -0.83 35.77
CA SER A 29 4.25 -1.29 35.40
C SER A 29 3.24 -0.15 35.46
N GLY A 30 3.28 0.69 36.50
CA GLY A 30 2.38 1.85 36.63
C GLY A 30 2.58 2.88 35.51
N LYS A 31 3.84 3.23 35.20
CA LYS A 31 4.15 4.13 34.07
C LYS A 31 3.71 3.53 32.73
N ASN A 32 4.01 2.25 32.50
CA ASN A 32 3.64 1.55 31.28
C ASN A 32 2.12 1.49 31.08
N GLN A 33 1.34 1.50 32.17
CA GLN A 33 -0.12 1.56 32.10
C GLN A 33 -0.65 2.93 31.65
N ALA A 34 -0.02 4.03 32.09
CA ALA A 34 -0.37 5.38 31.67
C ALA A 34 -0.03 5.62 30.18
N ASP A 35 1.15 5.17 29.73
CA ASP A 35 1.59 5.32 28.33
C ASP A 35 0.92 4.32 27.38
N ARG A 36 0.24 3.29 27.92
CA ARG A 36 -0.36 2.21 27.15
C ARG A 36 -1.36 2.72 26.13
N ALA A 37 -2.25 3.63 26.53
CA ALA A 37 -3.31 4.12 25.67
C ALA A 37 -2.76 4.84 24.44
N LYS A 38 -1.81 5.77 24.64
CA LYS A 38 -1.13 6.48 23.55
C LYS A 38 -0.41 5.51 22.61
N LEU A 39 0.34 4.54 23.15
CA LEU A 39 1.04 3.55 22.33
C LEU A 39 0.07 2.67 21.52
N GLN A 40 -1.02 2.22 22.15
CA GLN A 40 -2.05 1.44 21.47
C GLN A 40 -2.66 2.22 20.30
N GLU A 41 -2.93 3.51 20.49
CA GLU A 41 -3.45 4.38 19.45
C GLU A 41 -2.47 4.52 18.28
N LEU A 42 -1.19 4.78 18.56
CA LEU A 42 -0.14 4.82 17.52
C LEU A 42 -0.09 3.52 16.71
N TYR A 43 -0.04 2.36 17.38
CA TYR A 43 -0.03 1.06 16.69
C TYR A 43 -1.32 0.80 15.91
N LYS A 44 -2.49 1.21 16.42
CA LYS A 44 -3.77 1.09 15.68
C LYS A 44 -3.76 1.95 14.42
N ASN A 45 -3.23 3.16 14.50
CA ASN A 45 -3.13 4.06 13.34
C ASN A 45 -2.22 3.48 12.26
N ILE A 46 -1.05 2.95 12.64
CA ILE A 46 -0.15 2.23 11.71
C ILE A 46 -0.88 1.03 11.09
N HIS A 47 -1.56 0.22 11.91
CA HIS A 47 -2.28 -0.95 11.42
C HIS A 47 -3.33 -0.57 10.38
N ARG A 48 -4.18 0.42 10.70
CA ARG A 48 -5.21 0.93 9.79
C ARG A 48 -4.60 1.40 8.48
N HIS A 49 -3.58 2.25 8.55
CA HIS A 49 -2.92 2.80 7.37
C HIS A 49 -2.34 1.73 6.44
N PHE A 50 -1.61 0.75 6.98
CA PHE A 50 -1.08 -0.34 6.17
C PHE A 50 -2.14 -1.31 5.66
N SER A 51 -3.26 -1.47 6.39
CA SER A 51 -4.40 -2.25 5.90
C SER A 51 -5.06 -1.57 4.70
N GLU A 52 -5.28 -0.25 4.78
CA GLU A 52 -5.80 0.56 3.67
C GLU A 52 -4.86 0.54 2.45
N LEU A 53 -3.55 0.61 2.67
CA LEU A 53 -2.56 0.46 1.60
C LEU A 53 -2.61 -0.92 0.95
N LYS A 54 -2.76 -1.98 1.74
CA LYS A 54 -2.90 -3.35 1.22
C LYS A 54 -4.16 -3.51 0.38
N GLU A 55 -5.30 -3.05 0.88
CA GLU A 55 -6.57 -3.09 0.16
C GLU A 55 -6.47 -2.32 -1.17
N ALA A 56 -5.92 -1.11 -1.12
CA ALA A 56 -5.70 -0.30 -2.32
C ALA A 56 -4.79 -0.98 -3.36
N LEU A 57 -3.74 -1.68 -2.92
CA LEU A 57 -2.89 -2.47 -3.82
C LEU A 57 -3.63 -3.68 -4.40
N ALA A 58 -4.39 -4.40 -3.57
CA ALA A 58 -5.15 -5.58 -3.98
C ALA A 58 -6.24 -5.23 -5.01
N ASP A 59 -6.88 -4.07 -4.87
CA ASP A 59 -7.92 -3.56 -5.77
C ASP A 59 -7.36 -2.87 -7.03
N ASP A 60 -6.05 -2.98 -7.29
CA ASP A 60 -5.35 -2.32 -8.39
C ASP A 60 -5.60 -0.78 -8.42
N CYS A 61 -5.77 -0.18 -7.23
CA CYS A 61 -6.02 1.24 -7.01
C CYS A 61 -5.03 1.86 -6.01
N PRO A 62 -3.71 1.78 -6.28
CA PRO A 62 -2.66 2.20 -5.35
C PRO A 62 -2.77 3.68 -4.93
N LYS A 63 -2.49 3.96 -3.66
CA LYS A 63 -2.48 5.33 -3.12
C LYS A 63 -1.25 6.10 -3.59
N LEU A 64 -1.49 7.08 -4.45
CA LEU A 64 -0.53 8.12 -4.86
C LEU A 64 -0.23 9.13 -3.74
N TRP A 65 0.90 9.84 -3.86
CA TRP A 65 1.29 10.98 -3.02
C TRP A 65 0.18 12.01 -2.83
N GLU A 66 -0.58 12.29 -3.90
CA GLU A 66 -1.67 13.27 -3.92
C GLU A 66 -2.79 12.95 -2.91
N HIS A 67 -2.98 11.67 -2.57
CA HIS A 67 -3.97 11.25 -1.56
C HIS A 67 -3.57 11.60 -0.12
N TYR A 68 -2.30 11.96 0.10
CA TYR A 68 -1.77 12.34 1.41
C TYR A 68 -1.58 13.86 1.55
N LYS A 69 -2.21 14.64 0.67
CA LYS A 69 -2.16 16.10 0.76
C LYS A 69 -2.92 16.57 2.00
N LYS A 70 -2.20 17.18 2.94
CA LYS A 70 -2.75 17.89 4.09
C LYS A 70 -2.27 19.34 4.01
N ASN A 71 -3.21 20.27 3.88
CA ASN A 71 -2.91 21.67 3.58
C ASN A 71 -2.07 21.78 2.29
N ASP A 72 -0.80 22.17 2.40
CA ASP A 72 0.15 22.33 1.29
C ASP A 72 1.27 21.27 1.28
N GLU A 73 1.26 20.33 2.22
CA GLU A 73 2.28 19.28 2.32
C GLU A 73 1.69 17.90 2.00
N TYR A 74 2.49 17.05 1.36
CA TYR A 74 2.15 15.65 1.13
C TYR A 74 2.78 14.83 2.24
N LEU A 75 1.97 14.44 3.23
CA LEU A 75 2.44 13.86 4.47
C LEU A 75 1.77 12.51 4.72
N PRO A 76 2.34 11.41 4.18
CA PRO A 76 1.97 10.05 4.55
C PRO A 76 2.12 9.82 6.05
N LEU A 77 1.40 8.84 6.61
CA LEU A 77 1.28 8.66 8.06
C LEU A 77 2.65 8.44 8.72
N ILE A 78 3.49 7.55 8.19
CA ILE A 78 4.76 7.24 8.87
C ILE A 78 5.72 8.42 8.76
N LYS A 79 5.68 9.17 7.65
CA LYS A 79 6.41 10.42 7.51
C LYS A 79 5.94 11.50 8.50
N GLU A 80 4.63 11.58 8.75
CA GLU A 80 4.04 12.49 9.76
C GLU A 80 4.50 12.12 11.19
N LEU A 81 4.54 10.82 11.51
CA LEU A 81 5.04 10.36 12.80
C LEU A 81 6.54 10.67 12.96
N GLU A 82 7.31 10.63 11.87
CA GLU A 82 8.72 11.02 11.87
C GLU A 82 8.90 12.52 12.13
N SER A 83 8.13 13.38 11.46
CA SER A 83 8.26 14.84 11.61
C SER A 83 7.79 15.34 12.98
N THR A 84 6.75 14.73 13.55
CA THR A 84 6.22 15.08 14.88
C THR A 84 7.03 14.49 16.03
N GLY A 85 7.94 13.55 15.75
CA GLY A 85 8.72 12.82 16.76
C GLY A 85 7.95 11.68 17.43
N ASP A 86 6.66 11.49 17.13
CA ASP A 86 5.87 10.41 17.70
C ASP A 86 6.38 9.02 17.27
N ILE A 87 7.15 8.94 16.17
CA ILE A 87 7.82 7.72 15.75
C ILE A 87 8.77 7.13 16.81
N LEU A 88 9.28 7.97 17.71
CA LEU A 88 10.19 7.55 18.79
C LEU A 88 9.50 6.68 19.85
N PHE A 89 8.18 6.78 19.98
CA PHE A 89 7.40 5.91 20.88
C PHE A 89 7.19 4.50 20.30
N ILE A 90 7.36 4.34 18.98
CA ILE A 90 7.17 3.07 18.30
C ILE A 90 8.44 2.24 18.40
N LYS A 91 8.28 0.92 18.54
CA LYS A 91 9.42 -0.01 18.55
C LYS A 91 10.29 0.20 17.31
N LYS A 92 11.58 0.52 17.49
CA LYS A 92 12.54 0.87 16.42
C LYS A 92 12.48 -0.03 15.18
N LYS A 93 12.35 -1.34 15.36
CA LYS A 93 12.23 -2.29 14.23
C LYS A 93 10.94 -2.08 13.42
N ILE A 94 9.82 -1.84 14.08
CA ILE A 94 8.53 -1.55 13.43
C ILE A 94 8.61 -0.19 12.76
N ALA A 95 9.06 0.85 13.46
CA ALA A 95 9.24 2.20 12.89
C ALA A 95 10.07 2.18 11.60
N LYS A 96 11.25 1.53 11.62
CA LYS A 96 12.11 1.41 10.44
C LYS A 96 11.43 0.65 9.29
N SER A 97 10.82 -0.50 9.57
CA SER A 97 10.11 -1.29 8.55
C SER A 97 8.91 -0.54 7.98
N SER A 98 8.16 0.19 8.81
CA SER A 98 7.04 1.01 8.37
C SER A 98 7.50 2.13 7.44
N LEU A 99 8.55 2.87 7.80
CA LEU A 99 9.04 3.97 6.98
C LEU A 99 9.58 3.50 5.62
N ASP A 100 10.37 2.43 5.63
CA ASP A 100 10.92 1.84 4.40
C ASP A 100 9.82 1.32 3.47
N LEU A 101 8.84 0.60 4.04
CA LEU A 101 7.75 0.02 3.28
C LEU A 101 6.80 1.09 2.72
N GLU A 102 6.42 2.10 3.52
CA GLU A 102 5.60 3.22 3.04
C GLU A 102 6.28 3.94 1.86
N LYS A 103 7.59 4.22 1.99
CA LYS A 103 8.37 4.83 0.91
C LYS A 103 8.38 3.96 -0.35
N ARG A 104 8.62 2.65 -0.24
CA ARG A 104 8.63 1.74 -1.39
C ARG A 104 7.27 1.65 -2.08
N ILE A 105 6.17 1.60 -1.32
CA ILE A 105 4.81 1.59 -1.87
C ILE A 105 4.52 2.88 -2.64
N LEU A 106 4.96 4.03 -2.13
CA LEU A 106 4.77 5.31 -2.81
C LEU A 106 5.63 5.44 -4.08
N ILE A 107 6.86 4.94 -4.07
CA ILE A 107 7.72 4.87 -5.26
C ILE A 107 7.07 3.95 -6.31
N TYR A 108 6.63 2.76 -5.90
CA TYR A 108 5.90 1.83 -6.75
C TYR A 108 4.69 2.50 -7.40
N SER A 109 3.82 3.12 -6.60
CA SER A 109 2.61 3.82 -7.08
C SER A 109 2.95 4.96 -8.04
N TRP A 110 4.05 5.69 -7.81
CA TRP A 110 4.53 6.73 -8.70
C TRP A 110 5.04 6.17 -10.04
N ASN A 111 5.81 5.08 -10.02
CA ASN A 111 6.29 4.41 -11.23
C ASN A 111 5.11 3.94 -12.09
N LEU A 112 4.09 3.33 -11.48
CA LEU A 112 2.86 2.94 -12.19
C LEU A 112 2.21 4.13 -12.88
N LYS A 113 2.08 5.28 -12.18
CA LYS A 113 1.44 6.49 -12.71
C LYS A 113 2.25 7.11 -13.83
N ARG A 114 3.59 7.13 -13.70
CA ARG A 114 4.51 7.73 -14.67
C ARG A 114 4.38 7.07 -16.05
N HIS A 115 4.16 5.76 -16.11
CA HIS A 115 4.05 5.00 -17.35
C HIS A 115 2.64 4.97 -17.97
N ILE A 116 1.67 5.71 -17.42
CA ILE A 116 0.32 5.75 -18.00
C ILE A 116 0.29 6.32 -19.43
N PRO A 117 1.04 7.39 -19.77
CA PRO A 117 1.15 7.83 -21.16
C PRO A 117 1.67 6.72 -22.07
N ASP A 118 2.68 5.96 -21.62
CA ASP A 118 3.27 4.86 -22.38
C ASP A 118 2.24 3.73 -22.59
N LEU A 119 1.55 3.31 -21.53
CA LEU A 119 0.46 2.33 -21.60
C LEU A 119 -0.61 2.77 -22.58
N HIS A 120 -1.03 4.04 -22.52
CA HIS A 120 -2.05 4.56 -23.41
C HIS A 120 -1.59 4.57 -24.86
N ASN A 121 -0.35 5.03 -25.12
CA ASN A 121 0.24 5.01 -26.45
C ASN A 121 0.29 3.60 -27.02
N GLU A 122 0.69 2.61 -26.22
CA GLU A 122 0.72 1.21 -26.63
C GLU A 122 -0.68 0.63 -26.89
N LEU A 123 -1.73 1.09 -26.21
CA LEU A 123 -3.11 0.71 -26.53
C LEU A 123 -3.56 1.27 -27.89
N VAL A 124 -3.14 2.48 -28.27
CA VAL A 124 -3.64 3.17 -29.49
C VAL A 124 -2.67 3.14 -30.66
N SER A 125 -1.52 2.47 -30.54
CA SER A 125 -0.47 2.54 -31.56
C SER A 125 -0.69 1.61 -32.75
N ASN A 126 -1.54 0.59 -32.65
CA ASN A 126 -1.98 -0.21 -33.78
C ASN A 126 -3.50 -0.12 -33.88
N LEU A 127 -3.97 0.67 -34.84
CA LEU A 127 -5.40 0.93 -34.99
C LEU A 127 -6.11 -0.18 -35.76
N ASP A 128 -5.38 -1.05 -36.47
CA ASP A 128 -5.94 -2.15 -37.27
C ASP A 128 -6.62 -3.23 -36.40
N VAL A 129 -6.32 -3.27 -35.10
CA VAL A 129 -6.99 -4.17 -34.15
C VAL A 129 -8.42 -3.73 -33.84
N TYR A 130 -8.77 -2.47 -34.11
CA TYR A 130 -10.10 -1.91 -33.88
C TYR A 130 -10.88 -1.85 -35.20
N ARG A 131 -12.19 -2.12 -35.12
CA ARG A 131 -13.10 -1.91 -36.26
C ARG A 131 -13.16 -0.45 -36.66
N ASP A 132 -13.38 -0.22 -37.95
CA ASP A 132 -13.57 1.11 -38.52
C ASP A 132 -14.68 1.89 -37.78
N GLY A 133 -14.47 3.18 -37.59
CA GLY A 133 -15.37 4.06 -36.85
C GLY A 133 -14.96 4.36 -35.41
N TYR A 134 -13.74 4.00 -35.00
CA TYR A 134 -13.13 4.55 -33.79
C TYR A 134 -12.90 6.07 -33.93
N SER A 135 -12.73 6.75 -32.80
CA SER A 135 -12.53 8.20 -32.77
C SER A 135 -11.57 8.62 -31.66
N PHE A 136 -10.88 9.74 -31.90
CA PHE A 136 -10.17 10.47 -30.86
C PHE A 136 -10.95 11.73 -30.52
N LYS A 137 -11.32 11.88 -29.25
CA LYS A 137 -12.04 13.04 -28.74
C LYS A 137 -11.07 14.12 -28.26
N THR A 138 -11.40 15.37 -28.53
CA THR A 138 -10.66 16.50 -27.96
C THR A 138 -11.52 17.15 -26.88
N TYR A 139 -11.06 17.11 -25.64
CA TYR A 139 -11.66 17.88 -24.56
C TYR A 139 -10.92 19.21 -24.38
N ASN A 140 -11.63 20.24 -23.91
CA ASN A 140 -11.02 21.54 -23.62
C ASN A 140 -9.87 21.35 -22.62
N ARG A 141 -8.65 21.77 -23.00
CA ARG A 141 -7.37 21.59 -22.28
C ARG A 141 -6.61 20.27 -22.51
N SER A 142 -7.01 19.42 -23.45
CA SER A 142 -6.13 18.32 -23.88
C SER A 142 -4.99 18.88 -24.72
N GLU A 143 -3.75 18.62 -24.30
CA GLU A 143 -2.53 18.97 -25.06
C GLU A 143 -2.21 17.92 -26.14
N ASP A 144 -2.81 16.73 -26.04
CA ASP A 144 -2.56 15.58 -26.91
C ASP A 144 -3.86 15.18 -27.63
N GLU A 145 -3.82 15.20 -28.97
CA GLU A 145 -4.95 14.84 -29.83
C GLU A 145 -5.32 13.36 -29.72
N LYS A 146 -4.39 12.51 -29.28
CA LYS A 146 -4.61 11.06 -29.13
C LYS A 146 -5.02 10.65 -27.72
N ALA A 147 -5.07 11.58 -26.77
CA ALA A 147 -5.28 11.28 -25.35
C ALA A 147 -6.62 10.61 -25.01
N HIS A 148 -7.64 10.76 -25.86
CA HIS A 148 -8.98 10.27 -25.58
C HIS A 148 -9.50 9.41 -26.72
N PHE A 149 -9.24 8.11 -26.63
CA PHE A 149 -9.66 7.13 -27.62
C PHE A 149 -11.01 6.50 -27.27
N GLU A 150 -11.90 6.39 -28.27
CA GLU A 150 -13.10 5.57 -28.21
C GLU A 150 -13.21 4.66 -29.44
N SER A 151 -13.29 3.35 -29.21
CA SER A 151 -13.63 2.39 -30.28
C SER A 151 -15.07 2.58 -30.78
N VAL A 152 -15.39 2.00 -31.94
CA VAL A 152 -16.75 2.02 -32.50
C VAL A 152 -17.75 1.34 -31.56
N ASN A 153 -19.00 1.83 -31.48
CA ASN A 153 -20.07 1.29 -30.64
C ASN A 153 -21.17 0.61 -31.48
N PRO A 154 -20.93 -0.56 -32.08
CA PRO A 154 -21.87 -1.21 -32.99
C PRO A 154 -23.12 -1.73 -32.26
N THR A 155 -22.98 -2.06 -30.97
CA THR A 155 -24.07 -2.61 -30.16
C THR A 155 -24.98 -1.55 -29.55
N ASN A 156 -24.76 -0.25 -29.82
CA ASN A 156 -25.44 0.87 -29.18
C ASN A 156 -25.40 0.79 -27.63
N CYS A 157 -24.29 0.30 -27.09
CA CYS A 157 -24.05 0.16 -25.67
C CYS A 157 -24.07 1.53 -24.97
N ARG A 158 -24.90 1.67 -23.94
CA ARG A 158 -25.07 2.92 -23.16
C ARG A 158 -24.44 2.89 -21.78
N THR A 159 -23.92 1.73 -21.37
CA THR A 159 -23.31 1.55 -20.05
C THR A 159 -21.81 1.35 -20.20
N PHE A 160 -21.05 1.76 -19.20
CA PHE A 160 -19.62 1.50 -19.15
C PHE A 160 -19.15 1.23 -17.73
N SER A 161 -18.11 0.43 -17.61
CA SER A 161 -17.43 0.09 -16.38
C SER A 161 -16.12 0.87 -16.31
N PRO A 162 -16.05 1.97 -15.54
CA PRO A 162 -14.82 2.75 -15.39
C PRO A 162 -13.79 1.96 -14.57
N ARG A 163 -12.53 1.98 -15.01
CA ARG A 163 -11.38 1.41 -14.33
C ARG A 163 -10.18 2.34 -14.45
N GLY A 164 -9.30 2.30 -13.45
CA GLY A 164 -8.01 2.98 -13.53
C GLY A 164 -7.06 2.25 -14.47
N TYR A 165 -6.11 2.97 -15.08
CA TYR A 165 -5.05 2.36 -15.90
C TYR A 165 -4.18 1.37 -15.12
N PHE A 166 -4.12 1.47 -13.79
CA PHE A 166 -3.32 0.59 -12.94
C PHE A 166 -3.70 -0.90 -13.04
N ILE A 167 -4.95 -1.21 -13.41
CA ILE A 167 -5.37 -2.60 -13.64
C ILE A 167 -4.58 -3.29 -14.76
N LEU A 168 -4.02 -2.53 -15.71
CA LEU A 168 -3.22 -3.06 -16.81
C LEU A 168 -1.90 -3.70 -16.36
N TYR A 169 -1.45 -3.46 -15.12
CA TYR A 169 -0.33 -4.20 -14.51
C TYR A 169 -0.74 -5.57 -13.96
N ASN A 170 -2.03 -5.93 -14.06
CA ASN A 170 -2.59 -7.20 -13.63
C ASN A 170 -3.24 -7.90 -14.84
N LYS A 171 -2.48 -8.77 -15.51
CA LYS A 171 -2.92 -9.47 -16.73
C LYS A 171 -4.19 -10.28 -16.52
N GLU A 172 -4.28 -11.00 -15.40
CA GLU A 172 -5.45 -11.83 -15.10
C GLU A 172 -6.70 -10.99 -14.84
N ALA A 173 -6.57 -9.88 -14.09
CA ALA A 173 -7.69 -8.96 -13.86
C ALA A 173 -8.13 -8.24 -15.14
N THR A 174 -7.17 -7.82 -15.97
CA THR A 174 -7.45 -7.21 -17.28
C THR A 174 -8.14 -8.20 -18.21
N LYS A 175 -7.68 -9.45 -18.25
CA LYS A 175 -8.32 -10.53 -19.00
C LYS A 175 -9.76 -10.76 -18.55
N ALA A 176 -9.98 -10.90 -17.24
CA ALA A 176 -11.32 -11.08 -16.67
C ALA A 176 -12.24 -9.88 -16.92
N LEU A 177 -11.69 -8.67 -17.02
CA LEU A 177 -12.45 -7.46 -17.35
C LEU A 177 -12.83 -7.40 -18.84
N LEU A 178 -11.87 -7.61 -19.73
CA LEU A 178 -12.10 -7.49 -21.17
C LEU A 178 -12.92 -8.66 -21.71
N GLN A 179 -12.80 -9.88 -21.17
CA GLN A 179 -13.67 -11.00 -21.55
C GLN A 179 -15.15 -10.76 -21.23
N LYS A 180 -15.46 -9.88 -20.27
CA LYS A 180 -16.85 -9.47 -20.00
C LYS A 180 -17.43 -8.61 -21.11
N ILE A 181 -16.60 -7.98 -21.95
CA ILE A 181 -17.07 -7.17 -23.07
C ILE A 181 -17.79 -8.06 -24.11
N ASP A 182 -17.30 -9.28 -24.34
CA ASP A 182 -17.93 -10.22 -25.28
C ASP A 182 -19.27 -10.77 -24.80
N THR A 183 -19.47 -10.80 -23.48
CA THR A 183 -20.64 -11.42 -22.84
C THR A 183 -21.64 -10.42 -22.27
N SER A 184 -21.29 -9.12 -22.23
CA SER A 184 -22.12 -8.07 -21.66
C SER A 184 -22.28 -6.88 -22.60
N SER A 185 -23.41 -6.20 -22.54
CA SER A 185 -23.67 -4.94 -23.23
C SER A 185 -23.08 -3.74 -22.47
N CYS A 186 -21.83 -3.87 -21.98
CA CYS A 186 -21.14 -2.87 -21.17
C CYS A 186 -19.75 -2.60 -21.74
N ALA A 187 -19.45 -1.34 -22.01
CA ALA A 187 -18.13 -0.90 -22.44
C ALA A 187 -17.15 -0.87 -21.26
N VAL A 188 -15.86 -0.94 -21.53
CA VAL A 188 -14.81 -0.71 -20.53
C VAL A 188 -14.15 0.62 -20.83
N GLU A 189 -13.98 1.44 -19.81
CA GLU A 189 -13.28 2.73 -19.91
C GLU A 189 -12.12 2.74 -18.92
N PHE A 190 -10.90 2.90 -19.44
CA PHE A 190 -9.74 3.22 -18.64
C PHE A 190 -9.60 4.74 -18.53
N SER A 191 -9.59 5.27 -17.32
CA SER A 191 -9.40 6.70 -17.06
C SER A 191 -8.68 6.94 -15.74
N LEU A 192 -8.01 8.08 -15.62
CA LEU A 192 -7.45 8.55 -14.36
C LEU A 192 -8.21 9.77 -13.85
N GLY A 193 -9.17 9.52 -12.95
CA GLY A 193 -9.77 10.54 -12.10
C GLY A 193 -10.20 11.83 -12.82
N ASN A 194 -10.13 12.96 -12.10
CA ASN A 194 -10.49 14.27 -12.61
C ASN A 194 -9.39 15.27 -12.20
N PRO A 195 -8.76 16.02 -13.13
CA PRO A 195 -9.02 16.07 -14.57
C PRO A 195 -8.50 14.84 -15.34
N MET A 196 -9.32 14.37 -16.27
CA MET A 196 -8.97 13.25 -17.16
C MET A 196 -7.90 13.69 -18.14
N LYS A 197 -6.66 13.20 -17.96
CA LYS A 197 -5.58 13.42 -18.92
C LYS A 197 -5.58 12.43 -20.07
N TYR A 198 -5.93 11.18 -19.78
CA TYR A 198 -6.03 10.10 -20.76
C TYR A 198 -7.30 9.31 -20.52
N THR A 199 -8.00 8.95 -21.59
CA THR A 199 -9.13 8.03 -21.54
C THR A 199 -9.06 7.05 -22.70
N PHE A 200 -9.28 5.77 -22.42
CA PHE A 200 -9.37 4.74 -23.43
C PHE A 200 -10.66 3.95 -23.24
N LYS A 201 -11.53 3.94 -24.26
CA LYS A 201 -12.83 3.29 -24.18
C LYS A 201 -13.01 2.23 -25.25
N ILE A 202 -13.29 1.01 -24.81
CA ILE A 202 -13.54 -0.15 -25.65
C ILE A 202 -14.99 -0.63 -25.48
N TYR A 203 -15.74 -0.68 -26.59
CA TYR A 203 -17.12 -1.13 -26.63
C TYR A 203 -17.22 -2.62 -27.01
N PRO A 204 -18.34 -3.29 -26.70
CA PRO A 204 -18.62 -4.63 -27.21
C PRO A 204 -18.58 -4.70 -28.73
N ASP A 205 -17.98 -5.78 -29.24
CA ASP A 205 -17.90 -6.08 -30.67
C ASP A 205 -17.13 -5.00 -31.50
N SER A 206 -16.20 -4.28 -30.86
CA SER A 206 -15.43 -3.19 -31.51
C SER A 206 -14.03 -3.59 -32.00
N LEU A 207 -13.62 -4.84 -31.80
CA LEU A 207 -12.32 -5.38 -32.23
C LEU A 207 -12.43 -6.17 -33.55
N ASN A 208 -11.35 -6.16 -34.34
CA ASN A 208 -11.17 -7.00 -35.53
C ASN A 208 -10.58 -8.39 -35.19
N VAL A 209 -10.05 -8.53 -33.97
CA VAL A 209 -9.47 -9.76 -33.42
C VAL A 209 -10.28 -10.23 -32.22
N SER A 210 -10.08 -11.47 -31.78
CA SER A 210 -10.67 -11.92 -30.52
C SER A 210 -10.10 -11.13 -29.32
N VAL A 211 -10.87 -11.05 -28.23
CA VAL A 211 -10.40 -10.40 -26.99
C VAL A 211 -9.11 -11.05 -26.45
N GLU A 212 -8.97 -12.37 -26.60
CA GLU A 212 -7.78 -13.09 -26.14
C GLU A 212 -6.55 -12.73 -26.97
N GLU A 213 -6.66 -12.68 -28.31
CA GLU A 213 -5.59 -12.19 -29.18
C GLU A 213 -5.22 -10.73 -28.89
N TYR A 214 -6.23 -9.88 -28.62
CA TYR A 214 -6.00 -8.49 -28.25
C TYR A 214 -5.21 -8.37 -26.93
N ILE A 215 -5.55 -9.17 -25.92
CA ILE A 215 -4.83 -9.20 -24.63
C ILE A 215 -3.38 -9.64 -24.84
N GLU A 216 -3.13 -10.74 -25.54
CA GLU A 216 -1.76 -11.19 -25.79
C GLU A 216 -0.96 -10.14 -26.55
N TYR A 217 -1.57 -9.53 -27.58
CA TYR A 217 -0.97 -8.45 -28.35
C TYR A 217 -0.55 -7.26 -27.47
N ILE A 218 -1.47 -6.69 -26.68
CA ILE A 218 -1.13 -5.50 -25.86
C ILE A 218 -0.10 -5.82 -24.78
N TYR A 219 -0.14 -7.01 -24.17
CA TYR A 219 0.82 -7.39 -23.14
C TYR A 219 2.21 -7.69 -23.70
N GLU A 220 2.31 -8.26 -24.91
CA GLU A 220 3.59 -8.38 -25.61
C GLU A 220 4.22 -7.00 -25.81
N ARG A 221 3.41 -6.02 -26.21
CA ARG A 221 3.91 -4.66 -26.44
C ARG A 221 4.26 -3.93 -25.17
N PHE A 222 3.45 -4.03 -24.12
CA PHE A 222 3.80 -3.49 -22.80
C PHE A 222 5.13 -4.06 -22.31
N ASN A 223 5.33 -5.37 -22.45
CA ASN A 223 6.56 -6.04 -22.03
C ASN A 223 7.80 -5.59 -22.81
N ASN A 224 7.64 -5.30 -24.10
CA ASN A 224 8.75 -4.95 -25.00
C ASN A 224 9.07 -3.46 -25.02
N ASN A 225 8.07 -2.60 -24.84
CA ASN A 225 8.18 -1.16 -25.11
C ASN A 225 8.14 -0.29 -23.84
N ILE A 226 7.63 -0.81 -22.71
CA ILE A 226 7.53 -0.05 -21.46
C ILE A 226 8.62 -0.52 -20.49
N GLU A 227 9.52 0.40 -20.17
CA GLU A 227 10.60 0.16 -19.21
C GLU A 227 10.04 -0.32 -17.86
N GLU A 228 10.70 -1.29 -17.23
CA GLU A 228 10.32 -1.86 -15.92
C GLU A 228 8.93 -2.51 -15.81
N PHE A 229 8.12 -2.60 -16.88
CA PHE A 229 6.73 -3.08 -16.81
C PHE A 229 6.59 -4.46 -16.13
N ASN A 230 7.40 -5.44 -16.55
CA ASN A 230 7.41 -6.79 -15.95
C ASN A 230 7.82 -6.77 -14.47
N SER A 231 8.77 -5.92 -14.10
CA SER A 231 9.22 -5.76 -12.72
C SER A 231 8.08 -5.21 -11.84
N LEU A 232 7.36 -4.20 -12.35
CA LEU A 232 6.22 -3.59 -11.68
C LEU A 232 5.06 -4.58 -11.50
N CYS A 233 4.77 -5.41 -12.50
CA CYS A 233 3.77 -6.47 -12.38
C CYS A 233 4.06 -7.43 -11.20
N GLY A 234 5.33 -7.79 -11.00
CA GLY A 234 5.75 -8.70 -9.93
C GLY A 234 5.96 -8.06 -8.55
N GLU A 235 6.10 -6.72 -8.47
CA GLU A 235 6.38 -6.03 -7.21
C GLU A 235 5.13 -5.91 -6.32
N LYS A 236 3.92 -5.88 -6.90
CA LYS A 236 2.65 -5.78 -6.17
C LYS A 236 2.53 -6.84 -5.07
N ASP A 237 2.68 -8.11 -5.43
CA ASP A 237 2.49 -9.23 -4.52
C ASP A 237 3.54 -9.26 -3.41
N ARG A 238 4.77 -8.84 -3.73
CA ARG A 238 5.86 -8.70 -2.75
C ARG A 238 5.53 -7.62 -1.72
N LEU A 239 5.05 -6.45 -2.17
CA LEU A 239 4.64 -5.38 -1.26
C LEU A 239 3.48 -5.83 -0.36
N ILE A 240 2.48 -6.53 -0.89
CA ILE A 240 1.38 -7.09 -0.11
C ILE A 240 1.89 -8.08 0.95
N GLU A 241 2.81 -8.99 0.60
CA GLU A 241 3.39 -9.94 1.54
C GLU A 241 4.18 -9.24 2.66
N GLU A 242 4.93 -8.19 2.32
CA GLU A 242 5.66 -7.38 3.29
C GLU A 242 4.73 -6.60 4.22
N ILE A 243 3.62 -6.07 3.70
CA ILE A 243 2.58 -5.44 4.52
C ILE A 243 2.01 -6.48 5.50
N ASP A 244 1.69 -7.69 5.06
CA ASP A 244 1.17 -8.74 5.94
C ASP A 244 2.15 -9.12 7.06
N LYS A 245 3.45 -9.19 6.74
CA LYS A 245 4.52 -9.41 7.73
C LYS A 245 4.59 -8.25 8.74
N LEU A 246 4.38 -7.01 8.31
CA LEU A 246 4.36 -5.83 9.17
C LEU A 246 3.11 -5.81 10.05
N LEU A 247 1.92 -6.01 9.48
CA LEU A 247 0.64 -6.02 10.18
C LEU A 247 0.63 -7.05 11.31
N LYS A 248 1.15 -8.27 11.08
CA LYS A 248 1.32 -9.29 12.14
C LYS A 248 2.19 -8.82 13.31
N LYS A 249 3.21 -7.98 13.06
CA LYS A 249 4.07 -7.42 14.12
C LYS A 249 3.36 -6.28 14.86
N VAL A 250 2.64 -5.44 14.13
CA VAL A 250 1.89 -4.30 14.67
C VAL A 250 0.71 -4.77 15.51
N GLU A 251 -0.04 -5.77 15.06
CA GLU A 251 -1.20 -6.32 15.77
C GLU A 251 -0.83 -6.83 17.17
N LYS A 252 0.31 -7.54 17.29
CA LYS A 252 0.85 -7.96 18.58
C LYS A 252 1.07 -6.77 19.52
N ARG A 253 1.51 -5.62 18.98
CA ARG A 253 1.76 -4.38 19.72
C ARG A 253 0.51 -3.57 20.01
N VAL A 254 -0.55 -3.71 19.22
CA VAL A 254 -1.87 -3.16 19.59
C VAL A 254 -2.39 -3.84 20.85
N ARG A 255 -2.29 -5.18 20.92
CA ARG A 255 -2.76 -5.94 22.09
C ARG A 255 -1.88 -5.68 23.31
N GLU A 256 -0.57 -5.75 23.12
CA GLU A 256 0.44 -5.57 24.17
C GLU A 256 1.57 -4.64 23.69
N PRO A 257 1.44 -3.31 23.87
CA PRO A 257 2.42 -2.35 23.35
C PRO A 257 3.81 -2.52 23.95
N ILE A 258 3.84 -2.76 25.26
CA ILE A 258 5.04 -3.02 26.04
C ILE A 258 4.93 -4.43 26.59
N GLY A 259 5.86 -5.29 26.16
CA GLY A 259 5.86 -6.70 26.58
C GLY A 259 6.26 -6.87 28.04
N PHE A 260 5.75 -7.91 28.69
CA PHE A 260 6.20 -8.31 30.03
C PHE A 260 7.73 -8.40 30.16
N TRP A 261 8.39 -9.12 29.24
CA TRP A 261 9.85 -9.25 29.25
C TRP A 261 10.60 -7.95 28.94
N GLU A 262 10.02 -7.05 28.14
CA GLU A 262 10.61 -5.72 27.91
C GLU A 262 10.53 -4.87 29.18
N THR A 263 9.45 -5.02 29.95
CA THR A 263 9.30 -4.39 31.27
C THR A 263 10.35 -4.93 32.24
N ILE A 264 10.52 -6.26 32.30
CA ILE A 264 11.52 -6.90 33.16
C ILE A 264 12.94 -6.48 32.78
N ILE A 265 13.34 -6.70 31.52
CA ILE A 265 14.70 -6.39 31.06
C ILE A 265 15.00 -4.90 31.25
N GLY A 266 14.03 -4.03 30.94
CA GLY A 266 14.17 -2.61 31.20
C GLY A 266 14.33 -2.30 32.67
N ALA A 267 13.56 -2.92 33.57
CA ALA A 267 13.67 -2.71 35.02
C ALA A 267 15.04 -3.17 35.55
N PHE A 268 15.53 -4.30 35.08
CA PHE A 268 16.88 -4.78 35.40
C PHE A 268 17.96 -3.84 34.85
N GLY A 269 17.83 -3.36 33.61
CA GLY A 269 18.77 -2.41 33.02
C GLY A 269 18.87 -1.10 33.80
N ASP A 270 17.74 -0.56 34.26
CA ASP A 270 17.70 0.67 35.06
C ASP A 270 18.34 0.49 36.46
N MET A 271 18.41 -0.75 36.97
CA MET A 271 19.01 -1.06 38.27
C MET A 271 20.55 -1.08 38.22
N PHE A 272 21.14 -1.28 37.04
CA PHE A 272 22.59 -1.38 36.83
C PHE A 272 23.19 -0.15 36.12
N ARG A 273 22.40 0.92 35.97
CA ARG A 273 22.79 2.16 35.30
C ARG A 273 22.77 3.32 36.27
#